data_AF-A0A523HIA8-F1
#
_entry.id   AF-A0A523HIA8-F1
#
_cell.length_a   1.000
_cell.length_b   1.000
_cell.length_c   1.000
_cell.angle_alpha   90.00
_cell.angle_beta   90.00
_cell.angle_gamma   90.00
#
_symmetry.space_group_name_H-M   'P 1'
#
loop_
_entity.id
_entity.type
_entity.pdbx_description
1 polymer ?
#
loop_
_entity_poly.entity_id
_entity_poly.type
_entity_poly.pdbx_seq_one_letter_code
_entity_poly.pdbx_strand_id
1 'polypeptide(L)' 'MKIASNKMSTRHAVRFQMEIFLIIIGAIASVVISSSATLFFDDTVENVEGARLAGLQAVHVRTPLDVKRALVDIGAL' A
#
# COMPACT_ATOMS: atom_id res chain seq x y z
N MET A 1 -17.20 -31.82 3.73
CA MET A 1 -16.28 -31.30 2.69
C MET A 1 -17.00 -30.28 1.81
N LYS A 2 -16.76 -28.97 2.00
CA LYS A 2 -16.73 -27.95 0.92
C LYS A 2 -16.16 -26.64 1.47
N ILE A 3 -14.83 -26.58 1.40
CA ILE A 3 -13.97 -25.41 1.45
C ILE A 3 -14.28 -24.52 0.23
N ALA A 4 -15.23 -23.58 0.36
CA ALA A 4 -15.52 -22.61 -0.71
C ALA A 4 -15.82 -21.18 -0.22
N SER A 5 -16.00 -20.96 1.08
CA SER A 5 -16.40 -19.63 1.60
C SER A 5 -15.24 -18.62 1.68
N ASN A 6 -13.99 -19.09 1.76
CA ASN A 6 -12.86 -18.18 2.03
C ASN A 6 -12.33 -17.43 0.79
N LYS A 7 -12.49 -17.94 -0.44
CA LYS A 7 -11.93 -17.33 -1.66
C LYS A 7 -12.76 -16.17 -2.24
N MET A 8 -14.05 -16.10 -1.91
CA MET A 8 -14.97 -15.10 -2.48
C MET A 8 -14.97 -13.80 -1.66
N SER A 9 -14.79 -13.90 -0.34
CA SER A 9 -14.61 -12.77 0.58
C SER A 9 -13.28 -12.05 0.33
N THR A 10 -12.18 -12.80 0.12
CA THR A 10 -10.87 -12.21 -0.24
C THR A 10 -10.90 -11.48 -1.57
N ARG A 11 -11.63 -11.96 -2.58
CA ARG A 11 -11.71 -11.27 -3.88
C ARG A 11 -12.36 -9.89 -3.80
N HIS A 12 -13.35 -9.73 -2.94
CA HIS A 12 -14.00 -8.42 -2.73
C HIS A 12 -13.10 -7.49 -1.93
N ALA A 13 -12.44 -7.99 -0.87
CA ALA A 13 -11.49 -7.22 -0.09
C ALA A 13 -10.29 -6.75 -0.95
N VAL A 14 -9.70 -7.64 -1.75
CA VAL A 14 -8.60 -7.32 -2.68
C VAL A 14 -9.05 -6.31 -3.73
N ARG A 15 -10.27 -6.44 -4.26
CA ARG A 15 -10.80 -5.47 -5.23
C ARG A 15 -11.05 -4.09 -4.62
N PHE A 16 -11.56 -4.05 -3.40
CA PHE A 16 -11.78 -2.81 -2.66
C PHE A 16 -10.47 -2.12 -2.28
N GLN A 17 -9.46 -2.89 -1.87
CA GLN A 17 -8.10 -2.39 -1.65
C GLN A 17 -7.49 -1.81 -2.93
N MET A 18 -7.69 -2.47 -4.07
CA MET A 18 -7.24 -1.96 -5.37
C MET A 18 -7.95 -0.65 -5.79
N GLU A 19 -9.24 -0.50 -5.49
CA GLU A 19 -9.97 0.75 -5.74
C GLU A 19 -9.44 1.91 -4.88
N ILE A 20 -9.19 1.67 -3.58
CA ILE A 20 -8.56 2.66 -2.69
C ILE A 20 -7.16 3.04 -3.19
N PHE A 21 -6.38 2.04 -3.59
CA PHE A 21 -5.03 2.24 -4.09
C PHE A 21 -4.99 3.10 -5.37
N LEU A 22 -5.93 2.87 -6.30
CA LEU A 22 -6.08 3.70 -7.51
C LEU A 22 -6.49 5.14 -7.18
N ILE A 23 -7.35 5.34 -6.17
CA ILE A 23 -7.73 6.68 -5.70
C ILE A 23 -6.51 7.42 -5.12
N ILE A 24 -5.68 6.74 -4.33
CA ILE A 24 -4.47 7.34 -3.73
C ILE A 24 -3.49 7.78 -4.82
N ILE A 25 -3.21 6.93 -5.82
CA ILE A 25 -2.36 7.32 -6.95
C ILE A 25 -2.95 8.48 -7.74
N GLY A 26 -4.26 8.46 -8.00
CA GLY A 26 -4.95 9.56 -8.66
C GLY A 26 -4.84 10.88 -7.89
N ALA A 27 -4.91 10.83 -6.55
CA ALA A 27 -4.71 11.99 -5.69
C ALA A 27 -3.25 12.48 -5.70
N ILE A 28 -2.26 11.58 -5.69
CA ILE A 28 -0.84 11.96 -5.81
C ILE A 28 -0.58 12.67 -7.16
N ALA A 29 -1.10 12.09 -8.25
CA ALA A 29 -0.97 12.65 -9.59
C ALA A 29 -1.66 14.04 -9.71
N SER A 30 -2.76 14.28 -8.99
CA SER A 30 -3.46 15.56 -9.01
C SER A 30 -2.76 16.67 -8.21
N VAL A 31 -1.89 16.31 -7.25
CA VAL A 31 -1.13 17.26 -6.42
C VAL A 31 0.27 17.56 -6.99
N VAL A 32 0.61 17.04 -8.19
CA VAL A 32 1.94 17.20 -8.83
C VAL A 32 3.08 16.66 -7.96
N ILE A 33 2.78 15.69 -7.09
CA ILE A 33 3.81 15.01 -6.30
C ILE A 33 4.31 13.83 -7.15
N SER A 34 5.63 13.73 -7.32
CA SER A 34 6.22 12.56 -7.97
C SER A 34 5.92 11.32 -7.15
N SER A 35 5.50 10.22 -7.79
CA SER A 35 5.34 8.93 -7.13
C SER A 35 6.61 8.53 -6.37
N SER A 36 7.79 8.85 -6.91
CA SER A 36 9.08 8.59 -6.28
C SER A 36 9.34 9.41 -5.00
N ALA A 37 8.59 10.48 -4.77
CA ALA A 37 8.65 11.31 -3.57
C ALA A 37 7.58 10.92 -2.54
N THR A 38 6.76 9.91 -2.83
CA THR A 38 5.72 9.43 -1.94
C THR A 38 6.13 8.14 -1.25
N LEU A 39 6.03 8.13 0.09
CA LEU A 39 6.26 6.95 0.94
C LEU A 39 4.91 6.36 1.39
N PHE A 40 4.64 5.14 0.96
CA PHE A 40 3.42 4.39 1.24
C PHE A 40 3.66 3.33 2.33
N PHE A 41 2.66 3.16 3.22
CA PHE A 41 2.70 2.19 4.32
C PHE A 41 1.46 1.33 4.29
N ASP A 42 1.64 0.01 4.37
CA ASP A 42 0.52 -0.94 4.44
C ASP A 42 0.99 -2.24 5.12
N ASP A 43 0.08 -2.93 5.80
CA ASP A 43 0.36 -4.18 6.52
C ASP A 43 0.18 -5.44 5.65
N THR A 44 -0.32 -5.27 4.44
CA THR A 44 -0.64 -6.34 3.48
C THR A 44 0.38 -6.35 2.34
N VAL A 45 0.98 -7.52 2.09
CA VAL A 45 2.07 -7.68 1.10
C VAL A 45 1.62 -7.30 -0.31
N GLU A 46 0.40 -7.67 -0.68
CA GLU A 46 -0.18 -7.40 -2.00
C GLU A 46 -0.28 -5.90 -2.29
N ASN A 47 -0.67 -5.09 -1.30
CA ASN A 47 -0.78 -3.64 -1.43
C ASN A 47 0.60 -2.98 -1.56
N VAL A 48 1.58 -3.45 -0.79
CA VAL A 48 2.96 -2.96 -0.86
C VAL A 48 3.58 -3.24 -2.22
N GLU A 49 3.32 -4.42 -2.80
CA GLU A 49 3.82 -4.75 -4.13
C GLU A 49 3.12 -3.91 -5.21
N GLY A 50 1.80 -3.72 -5.10
CA GLY A 50 1.05 -2.81 -5.95
C GLY A 50 1.62 -1.38 -5.92
N ALA A 51 1.94 -0.87 -4.72
CA ALA A 51 2.60 0.42 -4.49
C ALA A 51 3.92 0.55 -5.24
N ARG A 52 4.79 -0.46 -5.13
CA ARG A 52 6.09 -0.47 -5.83
C ARG A 52 5.94 -0.52 -7.34
N LEU A 53 5.04 -1.35 -7.86
CA LEU A 53 4.77 -1.44 -9.30
C LEU A 53 4.22 -0.12 -9.87
N ALA A 54 3.52 0.67 -9.05
CA ALA A 54 3.06 2.01 -9.40
C ALA A 54 4.13 3.12 -9.26
N GLY A 55 5.36 2.77 -8.85
CA GLY A 55 6.48 3.70 -8.72
C GLY A 55 6.52 4.46 -7.38
N LEU A 56 5.76 4.02 -6.38
CA LEU A 56 5.83 4.56 -5.02
C LEU A 56 6.98 3.91 -4.23
N GLN A 57 7.54 4.64 -3.27
CA GLN A 57 8.28 4.00 -2.19
C GLN A 57 7.26 3.31 -1.27
N ALA A 58 7.51 2.07 -0.85
CA ALA A 58 6.52 1.34 -0.04
C ALA A 58 7.15 0.42 1.02
N VAL A 59 6.57 0.49 2.23
CA VAL A 59 7.01 -0.26 3.41
C VAL A 59 5.92 -1.22 3.85
N HIS A 60 6.30 -2.49 4.00
CA HIS A 60 5.44 -3.50 4.62
C HIS A 60 5.52 -3.38 6.14
N VAL A 61 4.44 -2.88 6.74
CA VAL A 61 4.36 -2.63 8.18
C VAL A 61 3.96 -3.91 8.89
N ARG A 62 4.89 -4.50 9.63
CA ARG A 62 4.61 -5.64 10.52
C ARG A 62 4.48 -5.19 11.96
N THR A 63 5.14 -4.08 12.30
CA THR A 63 5.17 -3.48 13.62
C THR A 63 5.33 -1.95 13.52
N PRO A 64 5.01 -1.19 14.58
CA PRO A 64 5.27 0.26 14.62
C PRO A 64 6.74 0.64 14.40
N LEU A 65 7.68 -0.27 14.67
CA LEU A 65 9.11 -0.03 14.46
C LEU A 65 9.46 0.10 12.97
N ASP A 66 8.74 -0.59 12.09
CA ASP A 66 8.95 -0.49 10.64
C ASP A 66 8.62 0.92 10.14
N VAL A 67 7.54 1.54 10.66
CA VAL A 67 7.17 2.93 10.35
C VAL A 67 8.23 3.90 10.88
N LYS A 68 8.64 3.73 12.14
CA LYS A 68 9.66 4.60 12.76
C LYS A 68 10.96 4.59 11.96
N ARG A 69 11.45 3.41 11.57
CA ARG A 69 12.67 3.26 10.77
C ARG A 69 12.56 4.00 9.44
N ALA A 70 11.48 3.74 8.70
CA ALA A 70 11.27 4.38 7.42
C ALA A 70 11.21 5.92 7.49
N LEU A 71 10.58 6.47 8.54
CA LEU A 71 10.53 7.92 8.75
C LEU A 71 11.91 8.51 9.08
N VAL A 72 12.71 7.84 9.91
CA VAL A 72 14.10 8.25 10.20
C VAL A 72 14.96 8.20 8.95
N ASP A 73 14.84 7.15 8.13
CA ASP A 73 15.64 6.95 6.92
C ASP A 73 15.42 8.08 5.89
N ILE A 74 14.22 8.67 5.85
CA ILE A 74 13.89 9.82 4.99
C ILE A 74 14.08 11.18 5.69
N GLY A 75 14.51 11.21 6.94
CA GLY A 75 14.71 12.44 7.72
C GLY A 75 13.41 13.14 8.14
N ALA A 76 12.31 12.41 8.26
CA ALA A 76 10.99 12.92 8.67
C ALA A 76 10.70 12.73 10.18
N LEU A 77 11.65 12.21 10.95
CA LEU A 77 11.60 12.01 12.41
C LEU A 77 13.01 12.16 13.01
#